data_AF-A0A939R8P9-F1
#
_entry.id   AF-A0A939R8P9-F1
#
_cell.length_a   1.000
_cell.length_b   1.000
_cell.length_c   1.000
_cell.angle_alpha   90.00
_cell.angle_beta   90.00
_cell.angle_gamma   90.00
#
_symmetry.space_group_name_H-M   'P 1'
#
loop_
_entity.id
_entity.type
_entity.pdbx_description
1 polymer ?
#
loop_
_entity_poly.entity_id
_entity_poly.type
_entity_poly.pdbx_seq_one_letter_code
_entity_poly.pdbx_strand_id
1 'polypeptide(L)'
;LEADGKAIAYEYIDPTELKPGDLIFYSSSTNSRYMNIDHVAMYYAAGNIYSNSAYGYGYYYPDYSDNSGVLIHATSPAVNMTNYSGYIPYRIVMICRPID
;
A
#
# COMPACT_ATOMS: atom_id res chain seq x y z
N LEU A 1 -5.85 -1.71 -18.57
CA LEU A 1 -5.26 -2.03 -17.25
C LEU A 1 -4.77 -3.48 -17.22
N GLU A 2 -5.70 -4.45 -17.24
CA GLU A 2 -5.40 -5.88 -17.33
C GLU A 2 -4.66 -6.25 -18.63
N ALA A 3 -5.16 -5.74 -19.77
CA ALA A 3 -4.64 -6.06 -21.10
C ALA A 3 -3.28 -5.42 -21.45
N ASP A 4 -2.82 -4.45 -20.64
CA ASP A 4 -1.58 -3.70 -20.89
C ASP A 4 -0.42 -4.18 -19.99
N GLY A 5 -0.61 -5.25 -19.21
CA GLY A 5 0.41 -5.79 -18.30
C GLY A 5 0.71 -4.93 -17.07
N LYS A 6 -0.21 -4.03 -16.68
CA LYS A 6 0.00 -3.12 -15.55
C LYS A 6 -0.29 -3.76 -14.19
N ALA A 7 -1.16 -4.77 -14.11
CA ALA A 7 -1.38 -5.52 -12.89
C ALA A 7 -0.26 -6.55 -12.69
N ILE A 8 0.37 -6.52 -11.51
CA ILE A 8 1.45 -7.46 -11.14
C ILE A 8 0.98 -8.51 -10.13
N ALA A 9 -0.13 -8.26 -9.43
CA ALA A 9 -0.77 -9.21 -8.52
C ALA A 9 -2.25 -8.84 -8.29
N TYR A 10 -3.06 -9.79 -7.82
CA TYR A 10 -4.46 -9.61 -7.41
C TYR A 10 -4.68 -9.92 -5.92
N GLU A 11 -3.59 -10.05 -5.18
CA GLU A 11 -3.54 -10.37 -3.77
C GLU A 11 -2.27 -9.77 -3.16
N TYR A 12 -2.09 -9.99 -1.86
CA TYR A 12 -0.86 -9.63 -1.16
C TYR A 12 0.34 -10.37 -1.76
N ILE A 13 1.47 -9.68 -1.93
CA ILE A 13 2.76 -10.26 -2.30
C ILE A 13 3.83 -9.84 -1.30
N ASP A 14 4.98 -10.49 -1.30
CA ASP A 14 6.05 -10.11 -0.38
C ASP A 14 6.54 -8.69 -0.70
N PRO A 15 6.85 -7.85 0.31
CA PRO A 15 7.33 -6.49 0.06
C PRO A 15 8.61 -6.41 -0.77
N THR A 16 9.41 -7.49 -0.83
CA THR A 16 10.61 -7.58 -1.66
C THR A 16 10.32 -7.65 -3.16
N GLU A 17 9.07 -7.95 -3.55
CA GLU A 17 8.62 -8.00 -4.93
C GLU A 17 8.10 -6.63 -5.43
N LEU A 18 7.84 -5.72 -4.49
CA LEU A 18 7.34 -4.37 -4.75
C LEU A 18 8.46 -3.41 -5.13
N LYS A 19 8.12 -2.44 -5.97
CA LYS A 19 8.98 -1.32 -6.36
C LYS A 19 8.35 0.01 -5.94
N PRO A 20 9.17 1.01 -5.58
CA PRO A 20 8.71 2.38 -5.42
C PRO A 20 7.81 2.81 -6.59
N GLY A 21 6.60 3.30 -6.28
CA GLY A 21 5.60 3.70 -7.26
C GLY A 21 4.53 2.65 -7.58
N ASP A 22 4.68 1.40 -7.13
CA ASP A 22 3.60 0.40 -7.26
C ASP A 22 2.33 0.89 -6.54
N LEU A 23 1.19 0.77 -7.21
CA LEU A 23 -0.12 1.15 -6.69
C LEU A 23 -0.83 -0.08 -6.15
N ILE A 24 -1.34 0.01 -4.92
CA ILE A 24 -2.03 -1.07 -4.22
C ILE A 24 -3.47 -0.65 -3.99
N PHE A 25 -4.40 -1.44 -4.52
CA PHE A 25 -5.84 -1.16 -4.48
C PHE A 25 -6.54 -2.08 -3.49
N TYR A 26 -7.47 -1.51 -2.72
CA TYR A 26 -8.20 -2.20 -1.67
C TYR A 26 -9.71 -2.16 -1.88
N SER A 27 -10.40 -3.17 -1.36
CA SER A 27 -11.85 -3.24 -1.25
C SER A 27 -12.26 -3.62 0.17
N SER A 28 -13.04 -2.77 0.82
CA SER A 28 -13.61 -3.00 2.16
C SER A 28 -15.08 -3.43 2.11
N SER A 29 -15.81 -3.07 1.05
CA SER A 29 -17.21 -3.45 0.86
C SER A 29 -17.63 -3.40 -0.61
N THR A 30 -18.68 -4.13 -0.96
CA THR A 30 -19.29 -4.05 -2.30
C THR A 30 -19.83 -2.63 -2.55
N ASN A 31 -19.38 -2.00 -3.63
CA ASN A 31 -19.71 -0.60 -3.93
C ASN A 31 -19.93 -0.32 -5.44
N SER A 32 -20.08 -1.38 -6.25
CA SER A 32 -20.37 -1.30 -7.69
C SER A 32 -19.29 -0.64 -8.56
N ARG A 33 -18.11 -0.35 -8.00
CA ARG A 33 -16.93 0.06 -8.77
C ARG A 33 -16.18 -1.17 -9.30
N TYR A 34 -15.24 -0.96 -10.21
CA TYR A 34 -14.33 -2.03 -10.65
C TYR A 34 -13.67 -2.69 -9.44
N MET A 35 -13.84 -4.02 -9.31
CA MET A 35 -13.37 -4.84 -8.19
C MET A 35 -13.77 -4.33 -6.79
N ASN A 36 -14.84 -3.51 -6.70
CA ASN A 36 -15.25 -2.82 -5.48
C ASN A 36 -14.16 -1.94 -4.83
N ILE A 37 -13.24 -1.39 -5.62
CA ILE A 37 -12.14 -0.57 -5.12
C ILE A 37 -12.67 0.68 -4.40
N ASP A 38 -12.29 0.83 -3.12
CA ASP A 38 -12.62 2.00 -2.29
C ASP A 38 -11.40 2.78 -1.80
N HIS A 39 -10.21 2.19 -1.87
CA HIS A 39 -8.98 2.83 -1.41
C HIS A 39 -7.78 2.46 -2.28
N VAL A 40 -6.83 3.38 -2.39
CA VAL A 40 -5.55 3.17 -3.09
C VAL A 40 -4.41 3.72 -2.24
N ALA A 41 -3.30 2.99 -2.22
CA ALA A 41 -2.04 3.42 -1.64
C ALA A 41 -0.92 3.28 -2.67
N MET A 42 0.17 4.01 -2.48
CA MET A 42 1.39 3.84 -3.25
C MET A 42 2.47 3.25 -2.36
N TYR A 43 3.13 2.19 -2.84
CA TYR A 43 4.34 1.69 -2.23
C TYR A 43 5.49 2.67 -2.48
N TYR A 44 6.10 3.16 -1.41
CA TYR A 44 7.19 4.13 -1.47
C TYR A 44 8.56 3.45 -1.48
N ALA A 45 8.87 2.63 -0.48
CA ALA A 45 10.13 1.88 -0.40
C ALA A 45 10.09 0.86 0.75
N ALA A 46 10.90 -0.19 0.66
CA ALA A 46 11.33 -0.97 1.84
C ALA A 46 12.29 -0.11 2.66
N GLY A 47 12.05 0.02 3.96
CA GLY A 47 12.90 0.84 4.80
C GLY A 47 12.68 0.61 6.28
N ASN A 48 13.78 0.64 7.00
CA ASN A 48 13.83 0.86 8.44
C ASN A 48 13.21 2.23 8.76
N ILE A 49 11.95 2.28 9.18
CA ILE A 49 11.32 3.54 9.66
C ILE A 49 11.86 3.84 11.07
N TYR A 50 13.17 4.04 11.20
CA TYR A 50 13.83 4.45 12.45
C TYR A 50 14.03 5.97 12.57
N SER A 51 13.31 6.77 11.79
CA SER A 51 13.29 8.23 11.99
C SER A 51 11.88 8.75 12.10
N ASN A 52 11.38 8.71 13.34
CA ASN A 52 10.76 9.83 14.01
C ASN A 52 9.84 10.72 13.15
N SER A 53 8.54 10.48 13.28
CA SER A 53 7.48 11.49 13.37
C SER A 53 7.80 12.89 12.76
N ALA A 54 7.80 12.99 11.44
CA ALA A 54 7.43 14.24 10.80
C ALA A 54 5.96 14.09 10.35
N TYR A 55 5.06 14.57 11.20
CA TYR A 55 3.61 14.73 10.98
C TYR A 55 2.71 13.51 11.27
N GLY A 56 2.46 13.32 12.57
CA GLY A 56 1.09 13.19 13.12
C GLY A 56 0.34 11.88 12.92
N TYR A 57 0.09 11.20 14.05
CA TYR A 57 -0.80 10.05 14.27
C TYR A 57 -0.29 8.65 13.88
N GLY A 58 0.49 8.08 14.80
CA GLY A 58 0.61 6.63 14.92
C GLY A 58 1.86 6.25 15.71
N TYR A 59 1.68 5.64 16.87
CA TYR A 59 2.77 4.93 17.55
C TYR A 59 3.28 3.85 16.60
N TYR A 60 4.47 4.03 16.04
CA TYR A 60 5.13 3.02 15.24
C TYR A 60 5.75 1.98 16.17
N TYR A 61 5.35 0.73 16.00
CA TYR A 61 6.01 -0.40 16.66
C TYR A 61 7.31 -0.71 15.90
N PRO A 62 8.48 -0.49 16.51
CA PRO A 62 9.79 -0.64 15.85
C PRO A 62 10.14 -2.08 15.45
N ASP A 63 9.31 -3.07 15.83
CA ASP A 63 9.61 -4.49 15.69
C ASP A 63 8.96 -5.14 14.44
N TYR A 64 8.15 -4.40 13.67
CA TYR A 64 7.44 -4.89 12.47
C TYR A 64 7.82 -4.15 11.16
N SER A 65 8.81 -3.24 11.21
CA SER A 65 9.15 -2.33 10.11
C SER A 65 10.28 -2.80 9.20
N ASP A 66 11.05 -3.79 9.61
CA ASP A 66 12.19 -4.24 8.83
C ASP A 66 11.65 -5.02 7.63
N ASN A 67 11.87 -4.49 6.43
CA ASN A 67 11.36 -4.99 5.15
C ASN A 67 9.85 -4.85 4.86
N SER A 68 9.01 -4.29 5.73
CA SER A 68 7.56 -4.30 5.46
C SER A 68 7.07 -3.32 4.39
N GLY A 69 7.89 -2.34 3.98
CA GLY A 69 7.52 -1.34 2.95
C GLY A 69 6.66 -0.19 3.47
N VAL A 70 6.86 1.04 2.99
CA VAL A 70 6.04 2.20 3.37
C VAL A 70 4.93 2.42 2.34
N LEU A 71 3.70 2.61 2.81
CA LEU A 71 2.56 3.06 2.02
C LEU A 71 2.29 4.54 2.25
N ILE A 72 2.06 5.29 1.17
CA ILE A 72 1.50 6.64 1.23
C ILE A 72 0.02 6.54 0.83
N HIS A 73 -0.88 6.98 1.72
CA HIS A 73 -2.31 6.99 1.44
C HIS A 73 -3.02 8.16 2.12
N ALA A 74 -4.10 8.65 1.52
CA ALA A 74 -4.91 9.71 2.10
C ALA A 74 -6.14 9.11 2.80
N THR A 75 -6.40 9.54 4.02
CA THR A 75 -7.71 9.40 4.66
C THR A 75 -8.13 10.79 5.12
N SER A 76 -9.41 11.16 5.05
CA SER A 76 -9.82 12.48 5.54
C SER A 76 -9.42 12.63 7.03
N PRO A 77 -8.66 13.67 7.45
CA PRO A 77 -8.21 14.86 6.73
C PRO A 77 -6.70 14.88 6.36
N ALA A 78 -5.96 13.78 6.46
CA ALA A 78 -4.50 13.74 6.36
C ALA A 78 -3.95 12.73 5.35
N VAL A 79 -2.73 13.00 4.88
CA VAL A 79 -1.89 11.98 4.24
C VAL A 79 -1.19 11.20 5.34
N ASN A 80 -1.34 9.89 5.32
CA ASN A 80 -0.74 8.97 6.28
C ASN A 80 0.35 8.17 5.59
N MET A 81 1.36 7.83 6.38
CA MET A 81 2.36 6.83 6.05
C MET A 81 2.11 5.62 6.95
N THR A 82 2.25 4.40 6.43
CA THR A 82 2.06 3.17 7.23
C THR A 82 2.86 2.00 6.65
N ASN A 83 3.09 0.96 7.45
CA ASN A 83 3.80 -0.26 7.01
C ASN A 83 2.90 -1.12 6.13
N TYR A 84 3.39 -1.59 4.98
CA TYR A 84 2.62 -2.41 4.05
C TYR A 84 2.28 -3.79 4.65
N SER A 85 3.22 -4.50 5.28
CA SER A 85 2.93 -5.79 5.91
C SER A 85 1.94 -5.70 7.09
N GLY A 86 1.82 -4.54 7.73
CA GLY A 86 0.85 -4.31 8.81
C GLY A 86 -0.52 -3.85 8.32
N TYR A 87 -0.65 -3.47 7.04
CA TYR A 87 -1.83 -2.78 6.52
C TYR A 87 -2.74 -3.72 5.72
N ILE A 88 -3.78 -4.23 6.40
CA ILE A 88 -4.96 -4.94 5.85
C ILE A 88 -4.71 -5.77 4.57
N PRO A 89 -3.79 -6.75 4.59
CA PRO A 89 -3.37 -7.48 3.40
C PRO A 89 -4.53 -8.23 2.72
N TYR A 90 -5.49 -8.73 3.50
CA TYR A 90 -6.67 -9.43 3.01
C TYR A 90 -7.69 -8.56 2.26
N ARG A 91 -7.49 -7.22 2.23
CA ARG A 91 -8.33 -6.29 1.45
C ARG A 91 -7.71 -5.91 0.12
N ILE A 92 -6.46 -6.28 -0.15
CA ILE A 92 -5.81 -6.03 -1.43
C ILE A 92 -6.54 -6.82 -2.51
N VAL A 93 -6.96 -6.13 -3.56
CA VAL A 93 -7.63 -6.74 -4.71
C VAL A 93 -6.81 -6.64 -5.99
N MET A 94 -5.84 -5.73 -6.03
CA MET A 94 -4.99 -5.53 -7.19
C MET A 94 -3.75 -4.73 -6.80
N ILE A 95 -2.61 -5.11 -7.35
CA ILE A 95 -1.37 -4.34 -7.31
C ILE A 95 -0.99 -4.04 -8.76
N CYS A 96 -0.73 -2.77 -9.06
CA CYS A 96 -0.31 -2.35 -10.38
C CYS A 96 1.05 -1.67 -10.35
N ARG A 97 1.86 -1.93 -11.37
CA ARG A 97 3.10 -1.21 -11.63
C ARG A 97 2.89 -0.22 -12.78
N PRO A 98 3.01 1.10 -12.54
CA PRO A 98 3.05 2.07 -13.62
C PRO A 98 4.18 1.73 -14.60
N ILE A 99 3.91 1.86 -15.90
CA ILE A 99 4.94 1.83 -16.94
C ILE A 99 5.35 3.27 -17.22
N ASP A 100 6.65 3.49 -17.46
CA ASP A 100 7.21 4.79 -17.83
C ASP A 100 6.61 5.35 -19.14
#